data_AF-A0AAQ0V4H2-F1
#
_entry.id   AF-A0AAQ0V4H2-F1
#
_cell.length_a   1.000
_cell.length_b   1.000
_cell.length_c   1.000
_cell.angle_alpha   90.00
_cell.angle_beta   90.00
_cell.angle_gamma   90.00
#
_symmetry.space_group_name_H-M   'P 1'
#
loop_
_entity.id
_entity.type
_entity.pdbx_description
1 polymer ?
#
loop_
_entity_poly.entity_id
_entity_poly.type
_entity_poly.pdbx_seq_one_letter_code
_entity_poly.pdbx_strand_id
1 'polypeptide(L)'
;MDRIIEKLDHGWWIVSHEQKLWLPRGELPYGEATNFDLVGQRALLIGEWEGEPVWLVLQHRRHDMGSVRQVIDRDVGLFQLAGRGVQLAEFYRSHKFCGYCGHPMYPSKTEWAMLCSHCRERYYPQIAPCIIVAIRRADSILLAQHTRHRNGVHTVLAGFVEVGETLEQAVAREVMEESGIKVKNLRYVTSQPWPFPQSLMTAFMAEYDSGEIVIDPKELLEAGWYRYDDLPLLPPPGTVARRLIEDTVAMCRAEYE
;
A
#
# COMPACT_ATOMS: atom_id res chain seq x y z
N MET A 1 -21.06 8.08 5.81
CA MET A 1 -22.51 8.17 5.55
C MET A 1 -22.75 7.73 4.12
N ASP A 2 -23.54 6.69 3.94
CA ASP A 2 -23.94 6.18 2.63
C ASP A 2 -25.25 6.84 2.21
N ARG A 3 -25.31 7.38 0.98
CA ARG A 3 -26.52 8.02 0.45
C ARG A 3 -26.56 8.00 -1.08
N ILE A 4 -27.72 8.35 -1.63
CA ILE A 4 -27.89 8.61 -3.05
C ILE A 4 -27.31 9.98 -3.40
N ILE A 5 -26.52 10.05 -4.47
CA ILE A 5 -25.91 11.27 -4.97
C ILE A 5 -26.97 12.19 -5.59
N GLU A 6 -26.92 13.47 -5.24
CA GLU A 6 -27.75 14.55 -5.80
C GLU A 6 -26.99 15.38 -6.85
N LYS A 7 -27.72 16.25 -7.57
CA LYS A 7 -27.16 17.04 -8.68
C LYS A 7 -26.01 17.97 -8.27
N LEU A 8 -26.11 18.56 -7.07
CA LEU A 8 -25.16 19.55 -6.56
C LEU A 8 -24.06 18.91 -5.68
N ASP A 9 -24.05 17.59 -5.55
CA ASP A 9 -22.96 16.93 -4.86
C ASP A 9 -21.68 17.12 -5.67
N HIS A 10 -20.62 17.49 -4.97
CA HIS A 10 -19.31 17.81 -5.53
C HIS A 10 -18.20 17.14 -4.71
N GLY A 11 -16.96 17.26 -5.16
CA GLY A 11 -15.77 16.75 -4.49
C GLY A 11 -15.00 15.77 -5.36
N TRP A 12 -14.27 14.86 -4.71
CA TRP A 12 -13.46 13.83 -5.37
C TRP A 12 -14.22 12.52 -5.49
N TRP A 13 -14.14 11.87 -6.65
CA TRP A 13 -14.91 10.66 -6.94
C TRP A 13 -14.01 9.45 -7.16
N ILE A 14 -13.98 8.55 -6.18
CA ILE A 14 -13.35 7.24 -6.29
C ILE A 14 -14.40 6.26 -6.83
N VAL A 15 -14.48 6.16 -8.16
CA VAL A 15 -15.35 5.18 -8.83
C VAL A 15 -14.57 3.89 -9.02
N SER A 16 -14.87 2.84 -8.25
CA SER A 16 -14.01 1.67 -8.10
C SER A 16 -14.72 0.34 -8.33
N HIS A 17 -14.02 -0.59 -9.00
CA HIS A 17 -14.44 -1.97 -9.24
C HIS A 17 -13.23 -2.86 -9.56
N GLU A 18 -13.16 -4.07 -8.98
CA GLU A 18 -12.12 -5.08 -9.28
C GLU A 18 -10.68 -4.54 -9.19
N GLN A 19 -10.31 -4.00 -8.01
CA GLN A 19 -8.99 -3.43 -7.71
C GLN A 19 -8.56 -2.24 -8.59
N LYS A 20 -9.50 -1.68 -9.37
CA LYS A 20 -9.26 -0.53 -10.24
C LYS A 20 -10.16 0.63 -9.87
N LEU A 21 -9.70 1.83 -10.20
CA LEU A 21 -10.51 3.05 -10.16
C LEU A 21 -10.57 3.70 -11.53
N TRP A 22 -11.64 4.45 -11.77
CA TRP A 22 -11.81 5.23 -12.98
C TRP A 22 -10.95 6.49 -12.97
N LEU A 23 -10.12 6.65 -14.00
CA LEU A 23 -9.18 7.74 -14.17
C LEU A 23 -9.34 8.37 -15.56
N PRO A 24 -10.44 9.10 -15.84
CA PRO A 24 -10.67 9.71 -17.14
C PRO A 24 -9.51 10.63 -17.51
N ARG A 25 -8.88 10.38 -18.66
CA ARG A 25 -7.64 11.07 -19.11
C ARG A 25 -6.46 10.93 -18.14
N GLY A 26 -6.44 9.89 -17.30
CA GLY A 26 -5.36 9.61 -16.34
C GLY A 26 -5.44 10.43 -15.04
N GLU A 27 -6.57 11.05 -14.73
CA GLU A 27 -6.74 11.91 -13.55
C GLU A 27 -7.87 11.43 -12.65
N LEU A 28 -7.77 11.69 -11.34
CA LEU A 28 -8.88 11.48 -10.42
C LEU A 28 -10.02 12.44 -10.75
N PRO A 29 -11.27 11.97 -10.90
CA PRO A 29 -12.39 12.86 -11.15
C PRO A 29 -12.65 13.78 -9.96
N TYR A 30 -12.70 15.09 -10.23
CA TYR A 30 -13.02 16.14 -9.26
C TYR A 30 -14.05 17.11 -9.85
N GLY A 31 -15.05 17.48 -9.04
CA GLY A 31 -16.11 18.42 -9.42
C GLY A 31 -17.52 17.87 -9.15
N GLU A 32 -18.53 18.43 -9.82
CA GLU A 32 -19.93 18.04 -9.62
C GLU A 32 -20.29 16.66 -10.19
N ALA A 33 -21.21 15.96 -9.52
CA ALA A 33 -21.70 14.63 -9.90
C ALA A 33 -22.33 14.58 -11.31
N THR A 34 -22.95 15.68 -11.75
CA THR A 34 -23.57 15.83 -13.08
C THR A 34 -22.57 15.69 -14.21
N ASN A 35 -21.33 16.15 -14.01
CA ASN A 35 -20.26 16.08 -15.01
C ASN A 35 -19.75 14.65 -15.23
N PHE A 36 -20.04 13.74 -14.28
CA PHE A 36 -19.52 12.38 -14.27
C PHE A 36 -20.62 11.31 -14.40
N ASP A 37 -21.87 11.70 -14.64
CA ASP A 37 -23.01 10.77 -14.68
C ASP A 37 -23.08 9.91 -13.41
N LEU A 38 -23.00 10.57 -12.25
CA LEU A 38 -23.05 9.95 -10.92
C LEU A 38 -24.33 10.25 -10.15
N VAL A 39 -25.17 11.17 -10.64
CA VAL A 39 -26.46 11.51 -10.00
C VAL A 39 -27.35 10.27 -9.91
N GLY A 40 -27.94 10.03 -8.75
CA GLY A 40 -28.77 8.85 -8.48
C GLY A 40 -27.98 7.59 -8.15
N GLN A 41 -26.65 7.59 -8.27
CA GLN A 41 -25.82 6.48 -7.79
C GLN A 41 -25.71 6.50 -6.27
N ARG A 42 -25.46 5.33 -5.68
CA ARG A 42 -25.18 5.19 -4.26
C ARG A 42 -23.71 5.44 -3.99
N ALA A 43 -23.41 6.31 -3.03
CA ALA A 43 -22.05 6.69 -2.68
C ALA A 43 -21.80 6.69 -1.17
N LEU A 44 -20.58 6.33 -0.82
CA LEU A 44 -20.09 6.37 0.56
C LEU A 44 -19.07 7.51 0.70
N LEU A 45 -19.31 8.42 1.64
CA LEU A 45 -18.28 9.37 2.05
C LEU A 45 -17.15 8.62 2.77
N ILE A 46 -15.95 8.62 2.20
CA ILE A 46 -14.78 7.88 2.71
C ILE A 46 -13.70 8.79 3.30
N GLY A 47 -13.83 10.10 3.16
CA GLY A 47 -12.93 11.09 3.75
C GLY A 47 -13.21 12.48 3.23
N GLU A 48 -12.27 13.39 3.51
CA GLU A 48 -12.26 14.78 3.07
C GLU A 48 -10.83 15.14 2.70
N TRP A 49 -10.65 15.91 1.63
CA TRP A 49 -9.36 16.42 1.17
C TRP A 49 -9.48 17.91 0.87
N GLU A 50 -8.69 18.76 1.54
CA GLU A 50 -8.72 20.22 1.36
C GLU A 50 -10.13 20.85 1.51
N GLY A 51 -10.95 20.32 2.43
CA GLY A 51 -12.33 20.77 2.66
C GLY A 51 -13.36 20.16 1.71
N GLU A 52 -12.93 19.35 0.74
CA GLU A 52 -13.76 18.72 -0.27
C GLU A 52 -14.05 17.25 0.07
N PRO A 53 -15.31 16.79 0.01
CA PRO A 53 -15.64 15.41 0.31
C PRO A 53 -15.03 14.44 -0.70
N VAL A 54 -14.59 13.28 -0.22
CA VAL A 54 -14.12 12.18 -1.07
C VAL A 54 -15.13 11.04 -1.02
N TRP A 55 -15.73 10.76 -2.17
CA TRP A 55 -16.80 9.79 -2.34
C TRP A 55 -16.28 8.49 -2.94
N LEU A 56 -16.79 7.35 -2.46
CA LEU A 56 -16.63 6.05 -3.08
C LEU A 56 -17.93 5.65 -3.78
N VAL A 57 -17.83 5.29 -5.06
CA VAL A 57 -18.92 4.72 -5.85
C VAL A 57 -18.49 3.34 -6.36
N LEU A 58 -19.30 2.32 -6.04
CA LEU A 58 -19.01 0.93 -6.41
C LEU A 58 -19.55 0.63 -7.82
N GLN A 59 -18.82 1.07 -8.85
CA GLN A 59 -19.25 0.96 -10.24
C GLN A 59 -18.07 0.74 -11.18
N HIS A 60 -18.30 -0.05 -12.23
CA HIS A 60 -17.38 -0.20 -13.35
C HIS A 60 -17.67 0.84 -14.44
N ARG A 61 -16.62 1.47 -15.01
CA ARG A 61 -16.72 2.31 -16.21
C ARG A 61 -16.08 1.59 -17.41
N ARG A 62 -16.65 1.79 -18.60
CA ARG A 62 -16.24 1.06 -19.83
C ARG A 62 -14.79 1.32 -20.24
N HIS A 63 -14.30 2.53 -19.98
CA HIS A 63 -12.96 2.99 -20.36
C HIS A 63 -12.25 3.56 -19.13
N ASP A 64 -10.92 3.69 -19.25
CA ASP A 64 -10.06 4.38 -18.28
C ASP A 64 -10.09 3.83 -16.85
N MET A 65 -10.37 2.53 -16.69
CA MET A 65 -10.18 1.83 -15.41
C MET A 65 -8.68 1.50 -15.22
N GLY A 66 -8.04 2.13 -14.24
CA GLY A 66 -6.61 2.03 -13.99
C GLY A 66 -6.25 1.55 -12.58
N SER A 67 -4.95 1.38 -12.35
CA SER A 67 -4.42 1.12 -11.01
C SER A 67 -4.30 2.43 -10.23
N VAL A 68 -4.58 2.40 -8.91
CA VAL A 68 -4.34 3.56 -8.04
C VAL A 68 -2.86 3.96 -7.96
N ARG A 69 -1.92 3.13 -8.45
CA ARG A 69 -0.50 3.54 -8.64
C ARG A 69 -0.35 4.75 -9.55
N GLN A 70 -1.25 4.92 -10.51
CA GLN A 70 -1.16 6.01 -11.49
C GLN A 70 -1.33 7.40 -10.85
N VAL A 71 -1.80 7.48 -9.60
CA VAL A 71 -2.01 8.72 -8.87
C VAL A 71 -1.07 8.86 -7.67
N ILE A 72 -0.04 8.03 -7.57
CA ILE A 72 0.95 8.06 -6.48
C ILE A 72 1.77 9.37 -6.47
N ASP A 73 2.03 9.94 -7.64
CA ASP A 73 2.85 11.15 -7.82
C ASP A 73 2.06 12.46 -7.64
N ARG A 74 0.79 12.39 -7.24
CA ARG A 74 -0.06 13.58 -7.02
C ARG A 74 0.21 14.14 -5.62
N ASP A 75 -0.69 13.84 -4.68
CA ASP A 75 -0.54 14.19 -3.28
C ASP A 75 -0.70 12.91 -2.44
N VAL A 76 0.09 12.81 -1.36
CA VAL A 76 0.13 11.62 -0.49
C VAL A 76 -1.21 11.36 0.17
N GLY A 77 -1.89 12.38 0.69
CA GLY A 77 -3.18 12.23 1.35
C GLY A 77 -4.29 11.88 0.36
N LEU A 78 -4.33 12.51 -0.81
CA LEU A 78 -5.30 12.14 -1.85
C LEU A 78 -5.07 10.73 -2.40
N PHE A 79 -3.81 10.32 -2.58
CA PHE A 79 -3.46 8.93 -2.94
C PHE A 79 -3.94 7.93 -1.88
N GLN A 80 -3.75 8.24 -0.59
CA GLN A 80 -4.23 7.38 0.50
C GLN A 80 -5.75 7.26 0.53
N LEU A 81 -6.48 8.35 0.25
CA LEU A 81 -7.94 8.34 0.15
C LEU A 81 -8.44 7.54 -1.06
N ALA A 82 -7.79 7.68 -2.22
CA ALA A 82 -8.08 6.86 -3.39
C ALA A 82 -7.82 5.37 -3.11
N GLY A 83 -6.68 5.06 -2.49
CA GLY A 83 -6.33 3.70 -2.07
C GLY A 83 -7.32 3.10 -1.07
N ARG A 84 -7.81 3.89 -0.12
CA ARG A 84 -8.89 3.51 0.81
C ARG A 84 -10.16 3.16 0.06
N GLY A 85 -10.57 3.96 -0.92
CA GLY A 85 -11.76 3.69 -1.71
C GLY A 85 -11.67 2.38 -2.50
N VAL A 86 -10.53 2.11 -3.14
CA VAL A 86 -10.29 0.83 -3.84
C VAL A 86 -10.33 -0.36 -2.89
N GLN A 87 -9.68 -0.25 -1.72
CA GLN A 87 -9.69 -1.32 -0.70
C GLN A 87 -11.09 -1.57 -0.14
N LEU A 88 -11.87 -0.52 0.12
CA LEU A 88 -13.25 -0.66 0.59
C LEU A 88 -14.15 -1.31 -0.48
N ALA A 89 -13.97 -0.96 -1.76
CA ALA A 89 -14.69 -1.61 -2.85
C ALA A 89 -14.41 -3.11 -2.90
N GLU A 90 -13.14 -3.51 -2.77
CA GLU A 90 -12.74 -4.91 -2.72
C GLU A 90 -13.22 -5.63 -1.46
N PHE A 91 -13.23 -4.95 -0.31
CA PHE A 91 -13.76 -5.49 0.93
C PHE A 91 -15.25 -5.84 0.79
N TYR A 92 -16.07 -4.92 0.28
CA TYR A 92 -17.49 -5.19 0.07
C TYR A 92 -17.73 -6.28 -0.97
N ARG A 93 -16.93 -6.32 -2.04
CA ARG A 93 -17.01 -7.35 -3.09
C ARG A 93 -16.64 -8.74 -2.53
N SER A 94 -15.58 -8.84 -1.73
CA SER A 94 -15.08 -10.10 -1.15
C SER A 94 -15.98 -10.68 -0.07
N HIS A 95 -16.85 -9.85 0.52
CA HIS A 95 -17.76 -10.25 1.60
C HIS A 95 -19.24 -10.17 1.20
N LYS A 96 -19.56 -10.39 -0.09
CA LYS A 96 -20.97 -10.47 -0.54
C LYS A 96 -21.73 -11.60 0.16
N PHE A 97 -21.04 -12.68 0.49
CA PHE A 97 -21.57 -13.84 1.23
C PHE A 97 -20.70 -14.11 2.46
N CYS A 98 -21.33 -14.64 3.52
CA CYS A 98 -20.66 -14.92 4.78
C CYS A 98 -19.79 -16.18 4.66
N GLY A 99 -18.50 -16.06 4.98
CA GLY A 99 -17.57 -17.19 4.97
C GLY A 99 -17.91 -18.30 5.97
N TYR A 100 -18.69 -18.00 7.02
CA TYR A 100 -19.11 -19.00 8.02
C TYR A 100 -20.33 -19.83 7.61
N CYS A 101 -21.32 -19.22 6.93
CA CYS A 101 -22.62 -19.87 6.69
C CYS A 101 -23.19 -19.71 5.28
N GLY A 102 -22.46 -19.07 4.36
CA GLY A 102 -22.85 -18.88 2.96
C GLY A 102 -23.99 -17.89 2.68
N HIS A 103 -24.65 -17.35 3.71
CA HIS A 103 -25.75 -16.41 3.52
C HIS A 103 -25.27 -15.03 3.04
N PRO A 104 -26.09 -14.28 2.27
CA PRO A 104 -25.78 -12.91 1.88
C PRO A 104 -25.52 -12.01 3.08
N MET A 105 -24.50 -11.16 2.98
CA MET A 105 -24.16 -10.18 4.01
C MET A 105 -24.66 -8.78 3.65
N TYR A 106 -24.69 -7.88 4.63
CA TYR A 106 -25.05 -6.48 4.43
C TYR A 106 -24.05 -5.54 5.13
N PRO A 107 -23.80 -4.34 4.59
CA PRO A 107 -22.88 -3.39 5.20
C PRO A 107 -23.44 -2.82 6.50
N SER A 108 -22.56 -2.61 7.48
CA SER A 108 -22.92 -1.88 8.70
C SER A 108 -23.22 -0.41 8.40
N LYS A 109 -24.11 0.20 9.20
CA LYS A 109 -24.47 1.62 9.09
C LYS A 109 -23.58 2.54 9.92
N THR A 110 -22.81 1.99 10.86
CA THR A 110 -22.03 2.75 11.85
C THR A 110 -20.52 2.63 11.67
N GLU A 111 -20.07 1.64 10.90
CA GLU A 111 -18.65 1.30 10.70
C GLU A 111 -18.46 0.68 9.31
N TRP A 112 -17.22 0.64 8.82
CA TRP A 112 -16.89 -0.12 7.61
C TRP A 112 -16.75 -1.60 7.95
N ALA A 113 -17.87 -2.30 7.98
CA ALA A 113 -17.94 -3.73 8.24
C ALA A 113 -19.04 -4.39 7.40
N MET A 114 -18.92 -5.71 7.20
CA MET A 114 -19.98 -6.54 6.63
C MET A 114 -20.54 -7.42 7.74
N LEU A 115 -21.86 -7.50 7.85
CA LEU A 115 -22.60 -8.18 8.91
C LEU A 115 -23.44 -9.32 8.33
N CYS A 116 -23.54 -10.42 9.07
CA CYS A 116 -24.41 -11.55 8.73
C CYS A 116 -25.62 -11.62 9.66
N SER A 117 -26.83 -11.50 9.11
CA SER A 117 -28.08 -11.61 9.88
C SER A 117 -28.42 -13.04 10.32
N HIS A 118 -27.81 -14.05 9.68
CA HIS A 118 -28.08 -15.46 9.96
C HIS A 118 -27.26 -16.00 11.16
N CYS A 119 -25.96 -15.74 11.22
CA CYS A 119 -25.07 -16.30 12.26
C CYS A 119 -24.43 -15.28 13.20
N ARG A 120 -24.69 -13.97 13.02
CA ARG A 120 -24.12 -12.85 13.80
C ARG A 120 -22.63 -12.59 13.61
N GLU A 121 -21.96 -13.38 12.77
CA GLU A 121 -20.57 -13.13 12.36
C GLU A 121 -20.44 -11.84 11.55
N ARG A 122 -19.25 -11.24 11.62
CA ARG A 122 -18.92 -9.99 10.94
C ARG A 122 -17.49 -10.00 10.44
N TYR A 123 -17.23 -9.16 9.44
CA TYR A 123 -15.89 -8.96 8.89
C TYR A 123 -15.58 -7.47 8.82
N TYR A 124 -14.29 -7.16 8.94
CA TYR A 124 -13.72 -5.83 8.78
C TYR A 124 -12.76 -5.84 7.58
N PRO A 125 -12.49 -4.67 6.96
CA PRO A 125 -11.43 -4.55 5.96
C PRO A 125 -10.11 -5.08 6.54
N GLN A 126 -9.55 -6.07 5.86
CA GLN A 126 -8.28 -6.66 6.28
C GLN A 126 -7.13 -5.73 5.86
N ILE A 127 -6.25 -5.43 6.80
CA ILE A 127 -4.98 -4.77 6.56
C ILE A 127 -3.89 -5.79 6.82
N ALA A 128 -3.00 -6.01 5.85
CA ALA A 128 -1.87 -6.93 5.98
C ALA A 128 -0.62 -6.14 6.44
N PRO A 129 -0.15 -6.31 7.69
CA PRO A 129 1.10 -5.68 8.12
C PRO A 129 2.27 -6.20 7.27
N CYS A 130 3.14 -5.29 6.84
CA CYS A 130 4.25 -5.60 5.94
C CYS A 130 5.47 -4.80 6.38
N ILE A 131 6.58 -5.48 6.68
CA ILE A 131 7.83 -4.80 7.00
C ILE A 131 8.53 -4.36 5.70
N ILE A 132 9.34 -3.31 5.79
CA ILE A 132 10.27 -2.91 4.74
C ILE A 132 11.53 -2.37 5.41
N VAL A 133 12.71 -2.84 5.02
CA VAL A 133 13.94 -2.61 5.79
C VAL A 133 15.13 -2.20 4.95
N ALA A 134 15.69 -1.02 5.24
CA ALA A 134 17.00 -0.63 4.74
C ALA A 134 18.10 -1.17 5.65
N ILE A 135 19.03 -1.95 5.09
CA ILE A 135 20.09 -2.60 5.85
C ILE A 135 21.41 -1.92 5.54
N ARG A 136 22.03 -1.32 6.55
CA ARG A 136 23.32 -0.63 6.44
C ARG A 136 24.47 -1.54 6.85
N ARG A 137 25.57 -1.48 6.11
CA ARG A 137 26.87 -2.07 6.46
C ARG A 137 27.96 -1.01 6.25
N ALA A 138 28.35 -0.34 7.33
CA ALA A 138 29.25 0.82 7.28
C ALA A 138 28.75 1.87 6.26
N ASP A 139 29.54 2.19 5.24
CA ASP A 139 29.21 3.16 4.18
C ASP A 139 28.37 2.55 3.03
N SER A 140 27.87 1.33 3.19
CA SER A 140 27.12 0.61 2.17
C SER A 140 25.68 0.27 2.62
N ILE A 141 24.77 0.14 1.66
CA ILE A 141 23.38 -0.30 1.85
C ILE A 141 23.12 -1.56 1.01
N LEU A 142 22.36 -2.52 1.57
CA LEU A 142 21.89 -3.68 0.79
C LEU A 142 20.74 -3.24 -0.12
N LEU A 143 20.88 -3.49 -1.42
CA LEU A 143 19.80 -3.34 -2.38
C LEU A 143 19.68 -4.60 -3.24
N ALA A 144 18.46 -4.92 -3.66
CA ALA A 144 18.13 -6.10 -4.43
C ALA A 144 17.19 -5.82 -5.60
N GLN A 145 17.24 -6.66 -6.63
CA GLN A 145 16.27 -6.68 -7.72
C GLN A 145 15.30 -7.84 -7.53
N HIS A 146 13.99 -7.58 -7.44
CA HIS A 146 12.98 -8.63 -7.26
C HIS A 146 12.60 -9.30 -8.60
N THR A 147 12.45 -10.62 -8.58
CA THR A 147 12.02 -11.43 -9.74
C THR A 147 10.66 -11.02 -10.28
N ARG A 148 9.76 -10.56 -9.39
CA ARG A 148 8.39 -10.10 -9.72
C ARG A 148 8.35 -8.82 -10.57
N HIS A 149 9.39 -7.98 -10.48
CA HIS A 149 9.43 -6.66 -11.09
C HIS A 149 10.76 -6.47 -11.85
N ARG A 150 10.83 -7.00 -13.07
CA ARG A 150 12.01 -6.93 -13.96
C ARG A 150 12.16 -5.57 -14.66
N ASN A 151 12.23 -4.51 -13.87
CA ASN A 151 12.35 -3.13 -14.34
C ASN A 151 13.75 -2.53 -14.12
N GLY A 152 14.70 -3.32 -13.62
CA GLY A 152 16.07 -2.88 -13.33
C GLY A 152 16.20 -1.99 -12.09
N VAL A 153 15.14 -1.86 -11.28
CA VAL A 153 15.16 -1.08 -10.04
C VAL A 153 15.72 -1.93 -8.91
N HIS A 154 16.71 -1.38 -8.21
CA HIS A 154 17.24 -1.92 -6.97
C HIS A 154 16.55 -1.28 -5.78
N THR A 155 15.98 -2.09 -4.91
CA THR A 155 15.20 -1.64 -3.76
C THR A 155 15.60 -2.39 -2.49
N VAL A 156 15.13 -1.88 -1.36
CA VAL A 156 15.20 -2.52 -0.03
C VAL A 156 14.25 -3.73 0.05
N LEU A 157 14.53 -4.64 0.99
CA LEU A 157 13.73 -5.86 1.21
C LEU A 157 12.42 -5.56 1.93
N ALA A 158 11.37 -6.32 1.64
CA ALA A 158 10.05 -6.15 2.23
C ALA A 158 9.25 -7.45 2.27
N GLY A 159 8.47 -7.65 3.33
CA GLY A 159 7.82 -8.93 3.61
C GLY A 159 6.57 -8.81 4.46
N PHE A 160 5.63 -9.74 4.30
CA PHE A 160 4.46 -9.79 5.16
C PHE A 160 4.82 -10.28 6.55
N VAL A 161 4.16 -9.70 7.55
CA VAL A 161 4.23 -10.20 8.94
C VAL A 161 3.32 -11.42 9.04
N GLU A 162 3.82 -12.52 9.60
CA GLU A 162 3.02 -13.73 9.81
C GLU A 162 2.29 -13.73 11.16
N VAL A 163 1.39 -14.70 11.31
CA VAL A 163 0.60 -14.88 12.51
C VAL A 163 1.49 -15.29 13.68
N GLY A 164 1.48 -14.48 14.75
CA GLY A 164 2.25 -14.74 15.96
C GLY A 164 3.64 -14.09 15.97
N GLU A 165 3.99 -13.33 14.94
CA GLU A 165 5.26 -12.61 14.85
C GLU A 165 5.13 -11.17 15.39
N THR A 166 6.23 -10.66 15.95
CA THR A 166 6.44 -9.21 16.07
C THR A 166 6.99 -8.64 14.75
N LEU A 167 6.96 -7.32 14.59
CA LEU A 167 7.56 -6.67 13.41
C LEU A 167 9.07 -6.94 13.32
N GLU A 168 9.76 -6.97 14.47
CA GLU A 168 11.19 -7.24 14.56
C GLU A 168 11.52 -8.67 14.14
N GLN A 169 10.67 -9.64 14.52
CA GLN A 169 10.79 -11.03 14.08
C GLN A 169 10.56 -11.15 12.57
N ALA A 170 9.55 -10.48 12.03
CA ALA A 170 9.30 -10.46 10.58
C ALA A 170 10.47 -9.85 9.81
N VAL A 171 11.07 -8.74 10.28
CA VAL A 171 12.29 -8.18 9.69
C VAL A 171 13.42 -9.20 9.71
N ALA A 172 13.69 -9.83 10.85
CA ALA A 172 14.77 -10.81 10.96
C ALA A 172 14.54 -12.04 10.07
N ARG A 173 13.29 -12.53 9.98
CA ARG A 173 12.90 -13.66 9.13
C ARG A 173 13.07 -13.31 7.66
N GLU A 174 12.44 -12.23 7.18
CA GLU A 174 12.46 -11.88 5.76
C GLU A 174 13.89 -11.65 5.24
N VAL A 175 14.70 -10.94 6.04
CA VAL A 175 16.11 -10.70 5.69
C VAL A 175 16.90 -12.00 5.59
N MET A 176 16.68 -12.92 6.54
CA MET A 176 17.33 -14.23 6.53
C MET A 176 16.89 -15.06 5.32
N GLU A 177 15.60 -15.13 5.03
CA GLU A 177 15.04 -15.92 3.94
C GLU A 177 15.47 -15.39 2.56
N GLU A 178 15.39 -14.08 2.33
CA GLU A 178 15.67 -13.50 1.02
C GLU A 178 17.16 -13.32 0.75
N SER A 179 18.00 -13.12 1.78
CA SER A 179 19.40 -12.72 1.58
C SER A 179 20.43 -13.49 2.40
N GLY A 180 20.03 -14.31 3.38
CA GLY A 180 20.95 -15.14 4.17
C GLY A 180 21.78 -14.39 5.22
N ILE A 181 21.57 -13.09 5.43
CA ILE A 181 22.32 -12.30 6.42
C ILE A 181 21.53 -12.10 7.71
N LYS A 182 22.24 -11.74 8.78
CA LYS A 182 21.67 -11.34 10.07
C LYS A 182 21.79 -9.83 10.26
N VAL A 183 20.82 -9.28 10.97
CA VAL A 183 20.74 -7.85 11.27
C VAL A 183 20.58 -7.60 12.77
N LYS A 184 20.96 -6.39 13.18
CA LYS A 184 20.84 -5.87 14.55
C LYS A 184 20.44 -4.40 14.54
N ASN A 185 20.26 -3.82 15.72
CA ASN A 185 19.96 -2.39 15.90
C ASN A 185 18.76 -1.92 15.06
N LEU A 186 17.69 -2.75 15.03
CA LEU A 186 16.47 -2.42 14.33
C LEU A 186 15.88 -1.12 14.90
N ARG A 187 15.56 -0.20 13.99
CA ARG A 187 14.95 1.08 14.33
C ARG A 187 13.77 1.34 13.41
N TYR A 188 12.59 1.48 14.00
CA TYR A 188 11.41 1.97 13.30
C TYR A 188 11.64 3.41 12.80
N VAL A 189 11.21 3.69 11.57
CA VAL A 189 11.32 5.01 10.94
C VAL A 189 9.94 5.64 10.75
N THR A 190 9.03 4.95 10.04
CA THR A 190 7.71 5.47 9.68
C THR A 190 6.77 4.33 9.27
N SER A 191 5.51 4.65 8.99
CA SER A 191 4.56 3.73 8.37
C SER A 191 3.76 4.41 7.27
N GLN A 192 3.32 3.65 6.28
CA GLN A 192 2.50 4.15 5.17
C GLN A 192 1.55 3.07 4.67
N PRO A 193 0.25 3.37 4.47
CA PRO A 193 -0.65 2.42 3.83
C PRO A 193 -0.27 2.21 2.37
N TRP A 194 -0.35 0.95 1.92
CA TRP A 194 0.02 0.54 0.57
C TRP A 194 -1.13 -0.24 -0.06
N PRO A 195 -1.94 0.40 -0.94
CA PRO A 195 -3.21 -0.15 -1.44
C PRO A 195 -3.02 -1.20 -2.54
N PHE A 196 -2.00 -2.08 -2.41
CA PHE A 196 -1.64 -3.08 -3.41
C PHE A 196 -1.36 -4.46 -2.81
N PRO A 197 -2.39 -5.22 -2.41
CA PRO A 197 -3.80 -4.84 -2.45
C PRO A 197 -4.28 -4.07 -1.21
N GLN A 198 -3.75 -4.35 -0.02
CA GLN A 198 -4.28 -3.80 1.25
C GLN A 198 -3.27 -3.90 2.41
N SER A 199 -2.04 -3.44 2.18
CA SER A 199 -0.96 -3.57 3.17
C SER A 199 -0.75 -2.29 3.99
N LEU A 200 -0.16 -2.43 5.18
CA LEU A 200 0.42 -1.32 5.94
C LEU A 200 1.93 -1.55 6.04
N MET A 201 2.71 -0.71 5.37
CA MET A 201 4.16 -0.78 5.41
C MET A 201 4.67 -0.21 6.74
N THR A 202 5.50 -0.97 7.45
CA THR A 202 6.24 -0.53 8.62
C THR A 202 7.72 -0.48 8.27
N ALA A 203 8.26 0.74 8.21
CA ALA A 203 9.59 1.00 7.68
C ALA A 203 10.63 0.90 8.79
N PHE A 204 11.64 0.08 8.57
CA PHE A 204 12.75 -0.13 9.48
C PHE A 204 14.08 0.24 8.82
N MET A 205 15.02 0.65 9.66
CA MET A 205 16.45 0.55 9.37
C MET A 205 17.05 -0.51 10.26
N ALA A 206 18.08 -1.18 9.75
CA ALA A 206 18.85 -2.14 10.51
C ALA A 206 20.33 -2.08 10.12
N GLU A 207 21.17 -2.59 10.99
CA GLU A 207 22.60 -2.73 10.73
C GLU A 207 22.95 -4.19 10.46
N TYR A 208 23.86 -4.41 9.52
CA TYR A 208 24.45 -5.71 9.27
C TYR A 208 25.13 -6.23 10.54
N ASP A 209 24.81 -7.46 10.89
CA ASP A 209 25.46 -8.17 11.99
C ASP A 209 26.49 -9.19 11.49
N SER A 210 26.04 -10.16 10.69
CA SER A 210 26.86 -11.27 10.19
C SER A 210 26.22 -11.98 9.00
N GLY A 211 26.98 -12.82 8.29
CA GLY A 211 26.49 -13.64 7.18
C GLY A 211 27.02 -13.20 5.82
N GLU A 212 26.81 -14.04 4.81
CA GLU A 212 27.13 -13.77 3.42
C GLU A 212 25.85 -13.75 2.59
N ILE A 213 25.80 -12.91 1.55
CA ILE A 213 24.61 -12.81 0.72
C ILE A 213 24.41 -14.13 -0.03
N VAL A 214 23.31 -14.81 0.27
CA VAL A 214 22.82 -15.99 -0.46
C VAL A 214 21.34 -15.77 -0.69
N ILE A 215 20.99 -15.42 -1.92
CA ILE A 215 19.61 -15.06 -2.26
C ILE A 215 18.71 -16.28 -2.48
N ASP A 216 17.40 -16.15 -2.17
CA ASP A 216 16.39 -17.04 -2.74
C ASP A 216 16.06 -16.60 -4.19
N PRO A 217 16.41 -17.40 -5.22
CA PRO A 217 16.15 -17.05 -6.62
C PRO A 217 14.65 -16.97 -6.98
N LYS A 218 13.75 -17.46 -6.11
CA LYS A 218 12.30 -17.26 -6.29
C LYS A 218 11.89 -15.81 -6.06
N GLU A 219 12.53 -15.13 -5.12
CA GLU A 219 12.21 -13.76 -4.73
C GLU A 219 13.10 -12.73 -5.43
N LEU A 220 14.42 -12.98 -5.47
CA LEU A 220 15.42 -12.02 -5.95
C LEU A 220 16.19 -12.54 -7.17
N LEU A 221 16.50 -11.63 -8.09
CA LEU A 221 17.41 -11.87 -9.22
C LEU A 221 18.86 -11.66 -8.80
N GLU A 222 19.10 -10.63 -8.00
CA GLU A 222 20.40 -10.27 -7.43
C GLU A 222 20.22 -9.43 -6.17
N ALA A 223 21.22 -9.45 -5.30
CA ALA A 223 21.35 -8.55 -4.16
C ALA A 223 22.83 -8.21 -3.95
N GLY A 224 23.11 -6.97 -3.57
CA GLY A 224 24.48 -6.49 -3.40
C GLY A 224 24.58 -5.34 -2.40
N TRP A 225 25.79 -5.14 -1.88
CA TRP A 225 26.15 -3.97 -1.10
C TRP A 225 26.54 -2.83 -2.04
N TYR A 226 25.84 -1.72 -1.96
CA TYR A 226 26.11 -0.51 -2.76
C TYR A 226 26.55 0.61 -1.84
N ARG A 227 27.62 1.32 -2.21
CA ARG A 227 28.12 2.45 -1.44
C ARG A 227 27.11 3.60 -1.50
N TYR A 228 26.94 4.33 -0.40
CA TYR A 228 25.86 5.33 -0.27
C TYR A 228 25.87 6.46 -1.32
N ASP A 229 27.01 6.73 -1.95
CA ASP A 229 27.22 7.77 -2.96
C ASP A 229 27.37 7.22 -4.40
N ASP A 230 27.29 5.90 -4.59
CA ASP A 230 27.35 5.21 -5.88
C ASP A 230 26.18 4.22 -6.00
N LEU A 231 24.97 4.78 -5.99
CA LEU A 231 23.73 4.00 -5.98
C LEU A 231 23.23 3.70 -7.41
N PRO A 232 22.65 2.51 -7.65
CA PRO A 232 22.06 2.13 -8.93
C PRO A 232 20.70 2.81 -9.14
N LEU A 233 19.90 2.32 -10.10
CA LEU A 233 18.54 2.82 -10.32
C LEU A 233 17.65 2.50 -9.12
N LEU A 234 17.10 3.53 -8.49
CA LEU A 234 16.28 3.43 -7.27
C LEU A 234 14.78 3.56 -7.54
N PRO A 235 13.90 3.18 -6.58
CA PRO A 235 12.48 3.45 -6.65
C PRO A 235 12.17 4.95 -6.81
N PRO A 236 11.00 5.30 -7.37
CA PRO A 236 10.62 6.69 -7.56
C PRO A 236 10.46 7.42 -6.22
N PRO A 237 10.70 8.74 -6.19
CA PRO A 237 10.35 9.61 -5.06
C PRO A 237 8.89 9.42 -4.63
N GLY A 238 8.62 9.60 -3.33
CA GLY A 238 7.27 9.42 -2.75
C GLY A 238 6.96 8.00 -2.26
N THR A 239 7.80 7.01 -2.59
CA THR A 239 7.68 5.65 -2.05
C THR A 239 8.42 5.49 -0.70
N VAL A 240 7.92 4.61 0.18
CA VAL A 240 8.61 4.25 1.44
C VAL A 240 10.02 3.73 1.18
N ALA A 241 10.17 2.91 0.14
CA ALA A 241 11.46 2.35 -0.25
C ALA A 241 12.47 3.46 -0.58
N ARG A 242 12.09 4.43 -1.43
CA ARG A 242 12.97 5.55 -1.76
C ARG A 242 13.29 6.40 -0.53
N ARG A 243 12.30 6.66 0.33
CA ARG A 243 12.51 7.42 1.57
C ARG A 243 13.53 6.75 2.49
N LEU A 244 13.40 5.44 2.71
CA LEU A 244 14.34 4.69 3.54
C LEU A 244 15.77 4.75 3.00
N ILE A 245 15.94 4.58 1.69
CA ILE A 245 17.27 4.63 1.05
C ILE A 245 17.90 6.01 1.23
N GLU A 246 17.16 7.09 0.95
CA GLU A 246 17.66 8.46 1.11
C GLU A 246 17.98 8.81 2.57
N ASP A 247 17.15 8.37 3.53
CA ASP A 247 17.43 8.57 4.95
C ASP A 247 18.69 7.78 5.39
N THR A 248 18.92 6.56 4.85
CA THR A 248 20.15 5.80 5.10
C THR A 248 21.38 6.49 4.51
N VAL A 249 21.28 7.03 3.29
CA VAL A 249 22.34 7.84 2.66
C VAL A 249 22.66 9.06 3.52
N ALA A 250 21.64 9.76 4.02
CA ALA A 250 21.83 10.92 4.90
C ALA A 250 22.56 10.54 6.20
N MET A 251 22.26 9.37 6.77
CA MET A 251 23.00 8.86 7.94
C MET A 251 24.46 8.55 7.61
N CYS A 252 24.74 7.93 6.46
CA CYS A 252 26.11 7.67 6.04
C CYS A 252 26.90 8.97 5.85
N ARG A 253 26.31 10.00 5.21
CA ARG A 253 26.95 11.32 5.08
C ARG A 253 27.27 11.92 6.45
N ALA A 254 26.34 11.86 7.40
CA ALA A 254 26.55 12.42 8.74
C ALA A 254 27.67 11.71 9.55
N GLU A 255 28.04 10.48 9.19
CA GLU A 255 29.06 9.69 9.90
C GLU A 255 30.41 9.65 9.18
N TYR A 256 30.41 9.77 7.85
CA TYR A 256 31.60 9.55 7.00
C TYR A 256 32.08 10.79 6.22
N GLU A 257 31.35 11.91 6.30
CA GLU A 257 31.73 13.23 5.76
C GLU A 257 31.83 14.27 6.89
#